data_AF-B4DKD6-F1
#
_entry.id   AF-B4DKD6-F1
#
_cell.length_a   1.000
_cell.length_b   1.000
_cell.length_c   1.000
_cell.angle_alpha   90.00
_cell.angle_beta   90.00
_cell.angle_gamma   90.00
#
_symmetry.space_group_name_H-M   'P 1'
#
loop_
_entity.id
_entity.type
_entity.pdbx_description
1 polymer ?
#
loop_
_entity_poly.entity_id
_entity_poly.type
_entity_poly.pdbx_seq_one_letter_code
_entity_poly.pdbx_strand_id
1 'polypeptide(L)'
;MARCGEGSAAPMVLLGSAGVCSKGLQRKGPCERRRLKATVSEQLSQDLLRLLREEFHTDVTFSVGCTLFKAHKAVLLARVPDFYFHTIGQTSNSLTNQEPIAVENVEALEFRTFLQIIYSSNRNIKNYEEEILRKKIMEIGISQKQLDISFPKCENSSDCSLQKHEIPEDISDRDDDFISNDNYDLEPASELGEDLLKLYVKPCCPDIDIFVDGKRFKAHRAILSARSSYFAAMLSGCWAESSQEYVTLQGISHVELNVMMHFIYGGTLDIPDKTNVGLFPEH
;
A
#
# COMPACT_ATOMS: atom_id res chain seq x y z
N MET A 1 32.42 87.76 -14.76
CA MET A 1 33.38 87.20 -15.73
C MET A 1 33.29 85.68 -15.69
N ALA A 2 33.02 85.06 -16.85
CA ALA A 2 33.30 83.66 -17.25
C ALA A 2 32.71 82.50 -16.41
N ARG A 3 32.22 81.38 -16.96
CA ARG A 3 32.05 80.86 -18.33
C ARG A 3 31.15 79.62 -18.25
N CYS A 4 30.41 79.33 -19.32
CA CYS A 4 29.68 78.08 -19.57
C CYS A 4 30.62 76.87 -19.77
N GLY A 5 30.07 75.66 -19.56
CA GLY A 5 30.60 74.39 -20.06
C GLY A 5 29.59 73.25 -19.85
N GLU A 6 28.96 72.81 -20.96
CA GLU A 6 28.04 71.68 -21.06
C GLU A 6 28.71 70.32 -20.84
N GLY A 7 27.92 69.32 -20.41
CA GLY A 7 28.38 67.94 -20.29
C GLY A 7 27.24 66.98 -19.90
N SER A 8 26.53 66.50 -20.92
CA SER A 8 25.43 65.54 -20.91
C SER A 8 25.74 64.20 -20.20
N ALA A 9 24.80 63.71 -19.38
CA ALA A 9 24.33 62.31 -19.38
C ALA A 9 23.22 62.13 -18.32
N ALA A 10 21.97 61.99 -18.77
CA ALA A 10 20.86 61.54 -17.93
C ALA A 10 20.90 60.02 -17.75
N PRO A 11 20.57 59.48 -16.56
CA PRO A 11 20.42 58.04 -16.37
C PRO A 11 19.09 57.57 -16.96
N MET A 12 19.17 56.63 -17.90
CA MET A 12 18.00 55.93 -18.44
C MET A 12 17.44 54.99 -17.37
N VAL A 13 16.32 55.39 -16.75
CA VAL A 13 15.51 54.53 -15.89
C VAL A 13 14.75 53.55 -16.78
N LEU A 14 15.20 52.29 -16.83
CA LEU A 14 14.43 51.18 -17.39
C LEU A 14 13.64 50.52 -16.26
N LEU A 15 12.34 50.78 -16.27
CA LEU A 15 11.33 50.18 -15.41
C LEU A 15 10.91 48.82 -16.00
N GLY A 16 10.90 47.78 -15.17
CA GLY A 16 9.93 46.69 -15.28
C GLY A 16 10.34 45.46 -16.09
N SER A 17 10.82 44.44 -15.39
CA SER A 17 10.05 43.19 -15.25
C SER A 17 10.69 42.36 -14.14
N ALA A 18 10.03 42.34 -12.98
CA ALA A 18 10.34 41.37 -11.94
C ALA A 18 9.95 39.99 -12.50
N GLY A 19 10.93 39.27 -13.05
CA GLY A 19 10.79 37.86 -13.34
C GLY A 19 10.49 37.14 -12.04
N VAL A 20 9.23 36.77 -11.86
CA VAL A 20 8.80 35.85 -10.81
C VAL A 20 9.59 34.58 -11.02
N CYS A 21 10.59 34.36 -10.16
CA CYS A 21 11.31 33.11 -10.11
C CYS A 21 10.35 32.08 -9.52
N SER A 22 9.60 31.40 -10.38
CA SER A 22 8.88 30.18 -10.05
C SER A 22 9.92 29.11 -9.73
N LYS A 23 10.42 29.14 -8.49
CA LYS A 23 11.23 28.05 -7.94
C LYS A 23 10.31 26.85 -7.79
N GLY A 24 10.26 26.02 -8.83
CA GLY A 24 9.78 24.64 -8.69
C GLY A 24 10.55 23.95 -7.56
N LEU A 25 9.90 23.00 -6.87
CA LEU A 25 10.51 22.23 -5.81
C LEU A 25 11.84 21.65 -6.30
N GLN A 26 12.96 22.19 -5.79
CA GLN A 26 14.29 21.68 -6.08
C GLN A 26 14.35 20.21 -5.65
N ARG A 27 14.91 19.36 -6.51
CA ARG A 27 15.21 17.96 -6.18
C ARG A 27 16.05 17.96 -4.89
N LYS A 28 15.47 17.40 -3.81
CA LYS A 28 16.16 17.28 -2.51
C LYS A 28 17.51 16.59 -2.69
N GLY A 29 18.52 17.03 -1.96
CA GLY A 29 19.86 16.45 -2.08
C GLY A 29 19.88 14.94 -1.76
N PRO A 30 20.87 14.17 -2.27
CA PRO A 30 20.95 12.72 -2.03
C PRO A 30 20.93 12.30 -0.56
N CYS A 31 21.48 13.14 0.34
CA CYS A 31 21.47 12.91 1.79
C CYS A 31 20.09 13.15 2.41
N GLU A 32 19.38 14.20 1.97
CA GLU A 32 18.03 14.50 2.44
C GLU A 32 17.04 13.44 1.98
N ARG A 33 17.17 12.97 0.73
CA ARG A 33 16.38 11.87 0.19
C ARG A 33 16.55 10.60 1.03
N ARG A 34 17.80 10.22 1.36
CA ARG A 34 18.07 9.08 2.24
C ARG A 34 17.43 9.23 3.62
N ARG A 35 17.53 10.42 4.22
CA ARG A 35 16.95 10.70 5.54
C ARG A 35 15.42 10.62 5.52
N LEU A 36 14.78 11.12 4.47
CA LEU A 36 13.34 11.02 4.28
C LEU A 36 12.89 9.59 4.06
N LYS A 37 13.60 8.82 3.23
CA LYS A 37 13.33 7.40 3.00
C LYS A 37 13.35 6.61 4.31
N ALA A 38 14.37 6.85 5.15
CA ALA A 38 14.45 6.25 6.48
C ALA A 38 13.29 6.66 7.41
N THR A 39 12.90 7.94 7.38
CA THR A 39 11.78 8.44 8.20
C THR A 39 10.45 7.82 7.76
N VAL A 40 10.20 7.73 6.46
CA VAL A 40 8.97 7.13 5.91
C VAL A 40 8.93 5.62 6.16
N SER A 41 10.06 4.93 6.02
CA SER A 41 10.18 3.52 6.37
C SER A 41 9.86 3.26 7.84
N GLU A 42 10.34 4.11 8.75
CA GLU A 42 10.02 3.99 10.18
C GLU A 42 8.54 4.26 10.45
N GLN A 43 7.98 5.30 9.83
CA GLN A 43 6.54 5.59 9.97
C GLN A 43 5.66 4.47 9.43
N LEU A 44 6.03 3.86 8.30
CA LEU A 44 5.30 2.72 7.73
C LEU A 44 5.28 1.54 8.72
N SER A 45 6.44 1.20 9.29
CA SER A 45 6.54 0.16 10.32
C SER A 45 5.64 0.45 11.54
N GLN A 46 5.65 1.69 12.03
CA GLN A 46 4.84 2.09 13.17
C GLN A 46 3.33 2.02 12.88
N ASP A 47 2.91 2.44 11.70
CA ASP A 47 1.50 2.42 11.30
C ASP A 47 0.99 0.98 11.12
N LEU A 48 1.78 0.07 10.56
CA LEU A 48 1.43 -1.34 10.46
C LEU A 48 1.43 -2.02 11.85
N LEU A 49 2.37 -1.69 12.72
CA LEU A 49 2.36 -2.20 14.09
C LEU A 49 1.15 -1.69 14.88
N ARG A 50 0.73 -0.44 14.65
CA ARG A 50 -0.53 0.11 15.18
C ARG A 50 -1.73 -0.66 14.65
N LEU A 51 -1.79 -0.94 13.35
CA LEU A 51 -2.85 -1.72 12.72
C LEU A 51 -3.02 -3.10 13.39
N LEU A 52 -1.92 -3.79 13.70
CA LEU A 52 -1.96 -5.07 14.43
C LEU A 52 -2.50 -4.91 15.86
N ARG A 53 -2.16 -3.83 16.57
CA ARG A 53 -2.55 -3.60 17.97
C ARG A 53 -4.00 -3.17 18.13
N GLU A 54 -4.48 -2.36 17.20
CA GLU A 54 -5.85 -1.81 17.24
C GLU A 54 -6.89 -2.79 16.67
N GLU A 55 -6.45 -3.82 15.95
CA GLU A 55 -7.30 -4.88 15.38
C GLU A 55 -8.39 -4.36 14.42
N PHE A 56 -8.16 -3.22 13.77
CA PHE A 56 -9.09 -2.68 12.76
C PHE A 56 -9.01 -3.45 11.44
N HIS A 57 -10.16 -3.80 10.86
CA HIS A 57 -10.26 -4.52 9.59
C HIS A 57 -9.58 -5.90 9.57
N THR A 58 -9.39 -6.55 10.73
CA THR A 58 -8.87 -7.91 10.79
C THR A 58 -9.85 -8.90 10.14
N ASP A 59 -9.35 -9.77 9.28
CA ASP A 59 -10.13 -10.71 8.47
C ASP A 59 -9.71 -12.18 8.67
N VAL A 60 -8.77 -12.42 9.59
CA VAL A 60 -8.35 -13.75 10.04
C VAL A 60 -8.09 -13.76 11.54
N THR A 61 -8.45 -14.86 12.20
CA THR A 61 -8.14 -15.12 13.61
C THR A 61 -7.42 -16.45 13.72
N PHE A 62 -6.33 -16.50 14.49
CA PHE A 62 -5.60 -17.72 14.83
C PHE A 62 -5.86 -18.11 16.28
N SER A 63 -5.91 -19.42 16.54
CA SER A 63 -5.91 -19.99 17.89
C SER A 63 -4.54 -20.65 18.17
N VAL A 64 -3.87 -20.19 19.23
CA VAL A 64 -2.60 -20.74 19.70
C VAL A 64 -2.80 -21.16 21.17
N GLY A 65 -3.01 -22.45 21.39
CA GLY A 65 -3.49 -22.95 22.69
C GLY A 65 -4.84 -22.33 23.03
N CYS A 66 -4.92 -21.59 24.14
CA CYS A 66 -6.12 -20.88 24.59
C CYS A 66 -6.16 -19.39 24.22
N THR A 67 -5.17 -18.89 23.46
CA THR A 67 -5.08 -17.47 23.09
C THR A 67 -5.51 -17.27 21.64
N LEU A 68 -6.30 -16.22 21.39
CA LEU A 68 -6.71 -15.81 20.05
C LEU A 68 -5.87 -14.63 19.56
N PHE A 69 -5.51 -14.66 18.27
CA PHE A 69 -4.74 -13.61 17.61
C PHE A 69 -5.45 -13.18 16.33
N LYS A 70 -5.87 -11.92 16.27
CA LYS A 70 -6.41 -11.34 15.03
C LYS A 70 -5.29 -10.78 14.15
N ALA A 71 -5.45 -10.91 12.84
CA ALA A 71 -4.50 -10.42 11.86
C ALA A 71 -5.19 -10.10 10.53
N HIS A 72 -4.39 -9.76 9.52
CA HIS A 72 -4.81 -9.35 8.19
C HIS A 72 -4.23 -10.30 7.15
N LYS A 73 -5.07 -10.96 6.36
CA LYS A 73 -4.66 -11.89 5.29
C LYS A 73 -3.73 -11.22 4.30
N ALA A 74 -4.05 -9.98 3.89
CA ALA A 74 -3.22 -9.22 2.96
C ALA A 74 -1.78 -9.03 3.47
N VAL A 75 -1.60 -8.63 4.73
CA VAL A 75 -0.27 -8.43 5.32
C VAL A 75 0.49 -9.75 5.44
N LEU A 76 -0.18 -10.82 5.88
CA LEU A 76 0.43 -12.16 5.98
C LEU A 76 0.85 -12.68 4.60
N LEU A 77 -0.02 -12.57 3.60
CA LEU A 77 0.28 -12.98 2.22
C LEU A 77 1.48 -12.22 1.64
N ALA A 78 1.59 -10.92 1.92
CA ALA A 78 2.70 -10.11 1.44
C ALA A 78 4.04 -10.47 2.10
N ARG A 79 4.02 -10.70 3.42
CA ARG A 79 5.24 -10.75 4.24
C ARG A 79 5.71 -12.16 4.56
N VAL A 80 4.76 -13.09 4.68
CA VAL A 80 4.97 -14.51 5.01
C VAL A 80 4.07 -15.41 4.13
N PRO A 81 4.28 -15.42 2.80
CA PRO A 81 3.45 -16.16 1.87
C PRO A 81 3.43 -17.68 2.11
N ASP A 82 4.55 -18.29 2.49
CA ASP A 82 4.62 -19.74 2.73
C ASP A 82 3.83 -20.12 3.98
N PHE A 83 3.94 -19.33 5.05
CA PHE A 83 3.10 -19.46 6.23
C PHE A 83 1.63 -19.27 5.87
N TYR A 84 1.29 -18.25 5.08
CA TYR A 84 -0.07 -17.97 4.64
C TYR A 84 -0.68 -19.16 3.89
N PHE A 85 0.00 -19.70 2.88
CA PHE A 85 -0.55 -20.82 2.10
C PHE A 85 -0.61 -22.12 2.90
N HIS A 86 0.35 -22.37 3.79
CA HIS A 86 0.33 -23.55 4.65
C HIS A 86 -0.77 -23.48 5.73
N THR A 87 -1.11 -22.29 6.23
CA THR A 87 -2.09 -22.15 7.34
C THR A 87 -3.49 -21.81 6.87
N ILE A 88 -3.62 -20.87 5.95
CA ILE A 88 -4.90 -20.35 5.44
C ILE A 88 -5.22 -20.98 4.08
N GLY A 89 -4.22 -21.20 3.23
CA GLY A 89 -4.45 -21.79 1.90
C GLY A 89 -4.97 -23.23 1.93
N GLN A 90 -4.68 -23.98 3.00
CA GLN A 90 -5.14 -25.37 3.17
C GLN A 90 -6.59 -25.48 3.66
N THR A 91 -7.22 -24.41 4.14
CA THR A 91 -8.62 -24.45 4.56
C THR A 91 -9.54 -24.42 3.33
N SER A 92 -9.62 -25.54 2.61
CA SER A 92 -10.65 -25.70 1.58
C SER A 92 -12.01 -25.84 2.26
N ASN A 93 -12.96 -25.01 1.85
CA ASN A 93 -14.41 -25.19 2.01
C ASN A 93 -15.05 -24.79 3.36
N SER A 94 -14.99 -23.50 3.74
CA SER A 94 -16.10 -22.94 4.52
C SER A 94 -16.44 -21.52 4.07
N LEU A 95 -17.53 -21.42 3.31
CA LEU A 95 -18.16 -20.17 2.87
C LEU A 95 -18.85 -19.41 4.01
N THR A 96 -18.69 -19.83 5.27
CA THR A 96 -19.38 -19.20 6.39
C THR A 96 -18.53 -19.23 7.65
N ASN A 97 -18.19 -18.03 8.12
CA ASN A 97 -17.76 -17.70 9.48
C ASN A 97 -16.36 -18.16 9.92
N GLN A 98 -15.44 -17.19 9.94
CA GLN A 98 -14.55 -16.79 11.05
C GLN A 98 -14.10 -17.81 12.12
N GLU A 99 -13.99 -19.11 11.83
CA GLU A 99 -13.43 -20.05 12.79
C GLU A 99 -11.93 -19.78 12.98
N PRO A 100 -11.45 -19.70 14.24
CA PRO A 100 -10.04 -19.51 14.51
C PRO A 100 -9.18 -20.63 13.91
N ILE A 101 -8.16 -20.26 13.14
CA ILE A 101 -7.23 -21.19 12.52
C ILE A 101 -6.21 -21.65 13.56
N ALA A 102 -6.16 -22.96 13.82
CA ALA A 102 -5.24 -23.51 14.81
C ALA A 102 -3.78 -23.43 14.34
N VAL A 103 -2.93 -22.88 15.21
CA VAL A 103 -1.47 -22.91 15.10
C VAL A 103 -0.95 -23.74 16.25
N GLU A 104 -0.76 -25.03 15.96
CA GLU A 104 -0.22 -26.02 16.87
C GLU A 104 1.31 -25.89 17.01
N ASN A 105 1.86 -26.42 18.10
CA ASN A 105 3.31 -26.54 18.33
C ASN A 105 4.09 -25.22 18.36
N VAL A 106 3.39 -24.13 18.66
CA VAL A 106 3.95 -22.80 18.84
C VAL A 106 3.39 -22.22 20.14
N GLU A 107 4.24 -21.60 20.96
CA GLU A 107 3.79 -20.91 22.16
C GLU A 107 3.15 -19.55 21.82
N ALA A 108 2.14 -19.13 22.58
CA ALA A 108 1.42 -17.88 22.33
C ALA A 108 2.35 -16.63 22.34
N LEU A 109 3.37 -16.61 23.21
CA LEU A 109 4.34 -15.51 23.26
C LEU A 109 5.24 -15.49 22.01
N GLU A 110 5.63 -16.66 21.52
CA GLU A 110 6.41 -16.78 20.30
C GLU A 110 5.59 -16.30 19.09
N PHE A 111 4.34 -16.76 18.97
CA PHE A 111 3.46 -16.35 17.87
C PHE A 111 3.16 -14.84 17.90
N ARG A 112 2.99 -14.25 19.10
CA ARG A 112 2.89 -12.79 19.27
C ARG A 112 4.11 -12.07 18.72
N THR A 113 5.31 -12.56 19.05
CA THR A 113 6.58 -11.98 18.60
C THR A 113 6.71 -12.10 17.08
N PHE A 114 6.34 -13.25 16.52
CA PHE A 114 6.29 -13.49 15.08
C PHE A 114 5.37 -12.49 14.36
N LEU A 115 4.13 -12.30 14.83
CA LEU A 115 3.22 -11.29 14.28
C LEU A 115 3.79 -9.87 14.40
N GLN A 116 4.39 -9.51 15.52
CA GLN A 116 5.02 -8.19 15.66
C GLN A 116 6.12 -7.97 14.61
N ILE A 117 6.99 -8.97 14.39
CA ILE A 117 8.05 -8.92 13.37
C ILE A 117 7.48 -8.77 11.97
N ILE A 118 6.41 -9.48 11.63
CA ILE A 118 5.75 -9.41 10.32
C ILE A 118 5.33 -7.97 9.99
N TYR A 119 4.70 -7.29 10.97
CA TYR A 119 4.13 -5.97 10.78
C TYR A 119 5.14 -4.84 10.91
N SER A 120 6.23 -5.01 11.67
CA SER A 120 7.15 -3.91 11.98
C SER A 120 8.56 -4.04 11.41
N SER A 121 9.01 -5.22 10.98
CA SER A 121 10.39 -5.36 10.48
C SER A 121 10.54 -4.67 9.13
N ASN A 122 11.42 -3.68 9.03
CA ASN A 122 11.80 -3.04 7.77
C ASN A 122 12.79 -3.87 6.93
N ARG A 123 13.14 -5.08 7.40
CA ARG A 123 14.09 -6.00 6.77
C ARG A 123 13.39 -7.28 6.33
N ASN A 124 14.15 -8.11 5.63
CA ASN A 124 13.78 -9.47 5.30
C ASN A 124 13.37 -10.26 6.55
N ILE A 125 12.31 -11.06 6.45
CA ILE A 125 11.80 -11.89 7.55
C ILE A 125 11.71 -13.38 7.22
N LYS A 126 12.28 -13.84 6.10
CA LYS A 126 12.20 -15.25 5.67
C LYS A 126 12.68 -16.23 6.74
N ASN A 127 13.75 -15.90 7.45
CA ASN A 127 14.26 -16.76 8.52
C ASN A 127 13.23 -17.00 9.64
N TYR A 128 12.43 -15.99 9.99
CA TYR A 128 11.38 -16.10 11.00
C TYR A 128 10.19 -16.91 10.49
N GLU A 129 9.84 -16.74 9.21
CA GLU A 129 8.80 -17.54 8.55
C GLU A 129 9.18 -19.02 8.50
N GLU A 130 10.41 -19.33 8.12
CA GLU A 130 10.88 -20.72 8.10
C GLU A 130 10.95 -21.31 9.51
N GLU A 131 11.32 -20.53 10.52
CA GLU A 131 11.37 -21.00 11.91
C GLU A 131 9.98 -21.39 12.43
N ILE A 132 8.97 -20.54 12.19
CA ILE A 132 7.60 -20.82 12.61
C ILE A 132 7.02 -22.03 11.86
N LEU A 133 7.30 -22.14 10.56
CA LEU A 133 6.87 -23.27 9.73
C LEU A 133 7.53 -24.57 10.17
N ARG A 134 8.84 -24.55 10.44
CA ARG A 134 9.55 -25.72 10.98
C ARG A 134 8.89 -26.22 12.25
N LYS A 135 8.59 -25.34 13.21
CA LYS A 135 7.92 -25.75 14.47
C LYS A 135 6.52 -26.32 14.24
N LYS A 136 5.76 -25.74 13.31
CA LYS A 136 4.44 -26.26 12.93
C LYS A 136 4.51 -27.64 12.27
N ILE A 137 5.53 -27.89 11.43
CA ILE A 137 5.66 -29.12 10.62
C ILE A 137 6.40 -30.24 11.36
N MET A 138 7.35 -29.93 12.26
CA MET A 138 8.32 -30.88 12.84
C MET A 138 7.69 -32.06 13.63
N GLU A 139 6.41 -32.00 14.03
CA GLU A 139 5.76 -33.16 14.66
C GLU A 139 4.99 -34.09 13.71
N ILE A 140 4.90 -33.79 12.41
CA ILE A 140 4.42 -34.76 11.42
C ILE A 140 5.59 -35.64 10.96
N GLY A 141 6.21 -36.37 11.89
CA GLY A 141 7.05 -37.54 11.60
C GLY A 141 8.40 -37.29 10.91
N ILE A 142 9.43 -37.88 11.48
CA ILE A 142 10.77 -38.02 10.87
C ILE A 142 10.65 -38.62 9.47
N SER A 143 10.99 -37.84 8.45
CA SER A 143 11.83 -38.28 7.32
C SER A 143 12.26 -37.06 6.51
N GLN A 144 13.55 -36.75 6.59
CA GLN A 144 14.25 -35.96 5.60
C GLN A 144 14.02 -36.57 4.22
N LYS A 145 13.12 -35.97 3.45
CA LYS A 145 13.20 -35.99 2.00
C LYS A 145 12.99 -34.57 1.55
N GLN A 146 14.08 -34.03 0.99
CA GLN A 146 14.13 -32.89 0.09
C GLN A 146 12.78 -32.69 -0.60
N LEU A 147 11.99 -31.77 -0.08
CA LEU A 147 10.71 -31.40 -0.66
C LEU A 147 11.00 -30.16 -1.52
N ASP A 148 11.40 -30.42 -2.77
CA ASP A 148 11.26 -29.46 -3.85
C ASP A 148 9.75 -29.22 -4.05
N ILE A 149 9.18 -28.33 -3.24
CA ILE A 149 7.81 -27.89 -3.41
C ILE A 149 7.84 -26.73 -4.39
N SER A 150 7.62 -27.04 -5.66
CA SER A 150 7.21 -26.02 -6.63
C SER A 150 5.81 -25.55 -6.24
N PHE A 151 5.74 -24.38 -5.63
CA PHE A 151 4.48 -23.71 -5.34
C PHE A 151 3.75 -23.34 -6.65
N PRO A 152 2.42 -23.53 -6.73
CA PRO A 152 1.67 -23.03 -7.85
C PRO A 152 1.76 -21.50 -7.83
N LYS A 153 2.42 -20.97 -8.86
CA LYS A 153 2.33 -19.56 -9.23
C LYS A 153 0.83 -19.28 -9.37
N CYS A 154 0.32 -18.23 -8.70
CA CYS A 154 -1.03 -17.75 -8.97
C CYS A 154 -1.08 -17.29 -10.45
N GLU A 155 -1.49 -18.23 -11.30
CA GLU A 155 -1.99 -18.02 -12.65
C GLU A 155 -3.51 -18.00 -12.57
N ASN A 156 -4.05 -16.96 -13.19
CA ASN A 156 -5.43 -16.60 -13.42
C ASN A 156 -6.43 -17.78 -13.34
N SER A 157 -7.31 -17.74 -12.35
CA SER A 157 -8.62 -18.40 -12.45
C SER A 157 -9.70 -17.32 -12.34
N SER A 158 -10.11 -16.86 -13.52
CA SER A 158 -11.41 -16.26 -13.77
C SER A 158 -12.54 -17.19 -13.30
N ASP A 159 -13.71 -16.56 -13.10
CA ASP A 159 -15.03 -17.11 -12.80
C ASP A 159 -15.37 -17.42 -11.33
N CYS A 160 -16.01 -16.43 -10.69
CA CYS A 160 -17.17 -16.66 -9.83
C CYS A 160 -18.28 -15.67 -10.25
N SER A 161 -19.30 -16.20 -10.92
CA SER A 161 -20.51 -15.45 -11.30
C SER A 161 -21.67 -15.71 -10.33
N LEU A 162 -22.50 -14.66 -10.17
CA LEU A 162 -23.88 -14.57 -9.64
C LEU A 162 -24.00 -14.39 -8.12
N GLN A 163 -24.62 -13.31 -7.61
CA GLN A 163 -26.00 -12.91 -7.92
C GLN A 163 -26.22 -11.37 -7.90
N LYS A 164 -27.12 -10.94 -8.79
CA LYS A 164 -27.44 -9.55 -9.18
C LYS A 164 -28.14 -8.75 -8.07
N HIS A 165 -27.74 -7.49 -7.92
CA HIS A 165 -28.64 -6.39 -7.56
C HIS A 165 -28.37 -5.19 -8.48
N GLU A 166 -29.45 -4.59 -8.97
CA GLU A 166 -29.54 -3.72 -10.14
C GLU A 166 -28.90 -2.33 -9.96
N ILE A 167 -28.05 -1.91 -10.90
CA ILE A 167 -27.70 -0.51 -11.21
C ILE A 167 -27.78 -0.36 -12.75
N PRO A 168 -28.25 0.78 -13.31
CA PRO A 168 -28.67 0.89 -14.71
C PRO A 168 -27.55 0.74 -15.74
N GLU A 169 -27.93 0.15 -16.87
CA GLU A 169 -27.13 -0.10 -18.06
C GLU A 169 -26.58 1.18 -18.70
N ASP A 170 -25.27 1.22 -18.93
CA ASP A 170 -24.61 1.39 -20.23
C ASP A 170 -23.14 1.76 -19.98
N ILE A 171 -22.22 0.81 -20.19
CA ILE A 171 -20.88 1.00 -20.78
C ILE A 171 -20.36 -0.42 -21.04
N SER A 172 -20.03 -0.67 -22.30
CA SER A 172 -19.49 -1.91 -22.85
C SER A 172 -18.37 -2.54 -22.02
N ASP A 173 -18.51 -3.85 -21.77
CA ASP A 173 -17.41 -4.78 -21.48
C ASP A 173 -16.32 -4.65 -22.56
N ARG A 174 -15.25 -3.94 -22.23
CA ARG A 174 -13.95 -4.11 -22.85
C ARG A 174 -12.93 -4.31 -21.73
N ASP A 175 -12.51 -5.55 -21.58
CA ASP A 175 -11.30 -5.93 -20.87
C ASP A 175 -10.09 -5.29 -21.58
N ASP A 176 -9.80 -4.03 -21.29
CA ASP A 176 -8.55 -3.38 -21.64
C ASP A 176 -8.37 -2.14 -20.77
N ASP A 177 -7.80 -2.33 -19.58
CA ASP A 177 -7.06 -1.27 -18.89
C ASP A 177 -6.08 -1.90 -17.90
N PHE A 178 -5.15 -2.69 -18.45
CA PHE A 178 -3.86 -2.87 -17.81
C PHE A 178 -3.23 -1.48 -17.79
N ILE A 179 -3.19 -0.83 -16.61
CA ILE A 179 -2.46 0.42 -16.40
C ILE A 179 -1.10 0.23 -17.06
N SER A 180 -0.83 1.00 -18.12
CA SER A 180 0.49 1.05 -18.76
C SER A 180 1.49 1.18 -17.63
N ASN A 181 2.32 0.14 -17.49
CA ASN A 181 3.47 0.13 -16.60
C ASN A 181 4.49 1.10 -17.18
N ASP A 182 4.15 2.38 -17.19
CA ASP A 182 5.09 3.47 -17.21
C ASP A 182 5.95 3.24 -15.98
N ASN A 183 7.08 2.59 -16.20
CA ASN A 183 7.97 2.09 -15.17
C ASN A 183 8.65 3.30 -14.52
N TYR A 184 7.90 3.98 -13.66
CA TYR A 184 8.38 4.99 -12.76
C TYR A 184 9.34 4.27 -11.81
N ASP A 185 10.60 4.73 -11.73
CA ASP A 185 11.62 4.20 -10.80
C ASP A 185 11.24 4.60 -9.37
N LEU A 186 10.16 3.99 -8.87
CA LEU A 186 9.48 4.26 -7.62
C LEU A 186 10.03 3.29 -6.58
N GLU A 187 11.22 3.56 -6.06
CA GLU A 187 11.80 2.68 -5.05
C GLU A 187 11.04 2.75 -3.72
N PRO A 188 10.56 1.62 -3.18
CA PRO A 188 9.94 1.58 -1.86
C PRO A 188 10.91 1.95 -0.75
N ALA A 189 10.37 2.43 0.37
CA ALA A 189 11.16 2.93 1.49
C ALA A 189 11.98 1.85 2.23
N SER A 190 11.51 0.60 2.21
CA SER A 190 12.11 -0.56 2.86
C SER A 190 11.62 -1.87 2.25
N GLU A 191 12.12 -3.02 2.73
CA GLU A 191 11.59 -4.33 2.34
C GLU A 191 10.13 -4.53 2.77
N LEU A 192 9.72 -3.93 3.90
CA LEU A 192 8.30 -3.90 4.30
C LEU A 192 7.45 -3.16 3.26
N GLY A 193 7.91 -1.99 2.82
CA GLY A 193 7.24 -1.23 1.77
C GLY A 193 7.19 -1.96 0.44
N GLU A 194 8.29 -2.61 0.05
CA GLU A 194 8.36 -3.43 -1.15
C GLU A 194 7.32 -4.56 -1.13
N ASP A 195 7.23 -5.29 -0.03
CA ASP A 195 6.28 -6.40 0.09
C ASP A 195 4.82 -5.93 0.08
N LEU A 196 4.50 -4.83 0.77
CA LEU A 196 3.17 -4.25 0.73
C LEU A 196 2.83 -3.67 -0.65
N LEU A 197 3.78 -3.03 -1.34
CA LEU A 197 3.55 -2.45 -2.66
C LEU A 197 3.15 -3.53 -3.69
N LYS A 198 3.67 -4.76 -3.56
CA LYS A 198 3.24 -5.89 -4.40
C LYS A 198 1.73 -6.16 -4.29
N LEU A 199 1.11 -5.92 -3.13
CA LEU A 199 -0.34 -6.06 -2.96
C LEU A 199 -1.12 -5.00 -3.75
N TYR A 200 -0.53 -3.87 -4.07
CA TYR A 200 -1.17 -2.84 -4.90
C TYR A 200 -0.92 -3.09 -6.39
N VAL A 201 0.32 -3.41 -6.77
CA VAL A 201 0.72 -3.67 -8.17
C VAL A 201 0.09 -4.96 -8.70
N LYS A 202 0.01 -6.00 -7.86
CA LYS A 202 -0.69 -7.25 -8.15
C LYS A 202 -1.71 -7.54 -7.04
N PRO A 203 -2.92 -6.97 -7.14
CA PRO A 203 -3.94 -7.10 -6.11
C PRO A 203 -4.28 -8.55 -5.77
N CYS A 204 -4.04 -8.93 -4.52
CA CYS A 204 -4.42 -10.22 -3.95
C CYS A 204 -5.22 -9.98 -2.68
N CYS A 205 -6.44 -10.52 -2.62
CA CYS A 205 -7.38 -10.30 -1.52
C CYS A 205 -7.78 -8.81 -1.26
N PRO A 206 -8.02 -7.97 -2.29
CA PRO A 206 -8.56 -6.64 -2.06
C PRO A 206 -9.99 -6.72 -1.51
N ASP A 207 -10.33 -5.81 -0.60
CA ASP A 207 -11.62 -5.73 0.09
C ASP A 207 -12.33 -4.38 -0.16
N ILE A 208 -11.78 -3.55 -1.05
CA ILE A 208 -12.40 -2.31 -1.51
C ILE A 208 -11.92 -1.89 -2.91
N ASP A 209 -12.84 -1.35 -3.70
CA ASP A 209 -12.55 -0.65 -4.95
C ASP A 209 -12.63 0.89 -4.78
N ILE A 210 -11.69 1.61 -5.38
CA ILE A 210 -11.70 3.08 -5.42
C ILE A 210 -11.82 3.54 -6.86
N PHE A 211 -12.83 4.33 -7.15
CA PHE A 211 -13.09 4.90 -8.47
C PHE A 211 -12.65 6.36 -8.53
N VAL A 212 -11.83 6.70 -9.53
CA VAL A 212 -11.34 8.07 -9.81
C VAL A 212 -11.25 8.28 -11.32
N ASP A 213 -11.83 9.35 -11.84
CA ASP A 213 -11.90 9.65 -13.29
C ASP A 213 -12.40 8.45 -14.13
N GLY A 214 -13.35 7.67 -13.60
CA GLY A 214 -13.84 6.44 -14.26
C GLY A 214 -12.88 5.25 -14.22
N LYS A 215 -11.68 5.39 -13.63
CA LYS A 215 -10.72 4.29 -13.42
C LYS A 215 -10.90 3.63 -12.07
N ARG A 216 -10.73 2.31 -12.03
CA ARG A 216 -10.86 1.47 -10.83
C ARG A 216 -9.50 1.13 -10.24
N PHE A 217 -9.38 1.27 -8.92
CA PHE A 217 -8.20 0.89 -8.14
C PHE A 217 -8.61 -0.12 -7.06
N LYS A 218 -8.04 -1.32 -7.09
CA LYS A 218 -8.25 -2.34 -6.05
C LYS A 218 -7.33 -2.06 -4.87
N ALA A 219 -7.86 -2.09 -3.64
CA ALA A 219 -7.09 -1.76 -2.45
C ALA A 219 -7.52 -2.56 -1.20
N HIS A 220 -6.86 -2.27 -0.08
CA HIS A 220 -7.06 -2.93 1.20
C HIS A 220 -7.44 -1.90 2.27
N ARG A 221 -8.63 -2.01 2.84
CA ARG A 221 -9.17 -1.07 3.83
C ARG A 221 -8.26 -0.92 5.04
N ALA A 222 -7.68 -2.02 5.49
CA ALA A 222 -6.72 -2.08 6.59
C ALA A 222 -5.49 -1.19 6.33
N ILE A 223 -4.86 -1.31 5.16
CA ILE A 223 -3.65 -0.57 4.80
C ILE A 223 -3.97 0.90 4.56
N LEU A 224 -5.06 1.20 3.82
CA LEU A 224 -5.51 2.57 3.58
C LEU A 224 -5.76 3.32 4.89
N SER A 225 -6.52 2.72 5.81
CA SER A 225 -6.86 3.33 7.10
C SER A 225 -5.64 3.49 8.00
N ALA A 226 -4.73 2.51 8.01
CA ALA A 226 -3.51 2.59 8.80
C ALA A 226 -2.60 3.74 8.34
N ARG A 227 -2.65 4.11 7.06
CA ARG A 227 -1.68 5.01 6.41
C ARG A 227 -2.25 6.36 5.99
N SER A 228 -3.55 6.56 6.14
CA SER A 228 -4.23 7.80 5.78
C SER A 228 -5.39 8.05 6.74
N SER A 229 -5.33 9.17 7.46
CA SER A 229 -6.42 9.60 8.34
C SER A 229 -7.70 9.91 7.56
N TYR A 230 -7.59 10.33 6.30
CA TYR A 230 -8.74 10.52 5.42
C TYR A 230 -9.47 9.20 5.15
N PHE A 231 -8.73 8.16 4.74
CA PHE A 231 -9.32 6.83 4.53
C PHE A 231 -9.80 6.22 5.84
N ALA A 232 -9.08 6.40 6.94
CA ALA A 232 -9.52 5.94 8.25
C ALA A 232 -10.87 6.56 8.64
N ALA A 233 -11.06 7.87 8.41
CA ALA A 233 -12.32 8.54 8.67
C ALA A 233 -13.43 8.04 7.74
N MET A 234 -13.18 7.98 6.44
CA MET A 234 -14.15 7.56 5.43
C MET A 234 -14.58 6.09 5.60
N LEU A 235 -13.65 5.20 5.94
CA LEU A 235 -13.89 3.76 6.07
C LEU A 235 -14.27 3.34 7.49
N SER A 236 -14.34 4.29 8.42
CA SER A 236 -14.83 4.06 9.78
C SER A 236 -16.33 3.75 9.74
N GLY A 237 -16.77 2.80 10.58
CA GLY A 237 -18.15 2.29 10.66
C GLY A 237 -19.27 3.33 10.95
N CYS A 238 -18.93 4.61 11.01
CA CYS A 238 -19.86 5.72 11.24
C CYS A 238 -20.42 6.32 9.94
N TRP A 239 -19.90 5.91 8.78
CA TRP A 239 -20.25 6.46 7.46
C TRP A 239 -20.82 5.37 6.54
N ALA A 240 -21.64 5.76 5.56
CA ALA A 240 -22.28 4.80 4.64
C ALA A 240 -21.24 4.01 3.84
N GLU A 241 -20.15 4.69 3.47
CA GLU A 241 -18.98 4.21 2.75
C GLU A 241 -18.29 3.04 3.46
N SER A 242 -18.43 2.93 4.78
CA SER A 242 -17.85 1.84 5.55
C SER A 242 -18.48 0.47 5.26
N SER A 243 -19.69 0.43 4.71
CA SER A 243 -20.36 -0.83 4.33
C SER A 243 -20.27 -1.11 2.83
N GLN A 244 -19.75 -0.16 2.05
CA GLN A 244 -19.68 -0.30 0.60
C GLN A 244 -18.45 -1.11 0.18
N GLU A 245 -18.61 -1.87 -0.90
CA GLU A 245 -17.52 -2.58 -1.56
C GLU A 245 -16.66 -1.64 -2.42
N TYR A 246 -17.18 -0.44 -2.72
CA TYR A 246 -16.47 0.59 -3.48
C TYR A 246 -16.74 2.00 -2.98
N VAL A 247 -15.82 2.92 -3.28
CA VAL A 247 -15.96 4.37 -3.05
C VAL A 247 -15.53 5.15 -4.29
N THR A 248 -16.06 6.35 -4.48
CA THR A 248 -15.66 7.24 -5.58
C THR A 248 -15.03 8.50 -5.01
N LEU A 249 -13.81 8.82 -5.43
CA LEU A 249 -13.14 10.06 -5.03
C LEU A 249 -13.26 11.10 -6.14
N GLN A 250 -13.62 12.32 -5.74
CA GLN A 250 -13.77 13.46 -6.64
C GLN A 250 -12.67 14.49 -6.37
N GLY A 251 -12.28 15.25 -7.39
CA GLY A 251 -11.29 16.33 -7.25
C GLY A 251 -9.83 15.87 -7.12
N ILE A 252 -9.54 14.61 -7.42
CA ILE A 252 -8.19 14.06 -7.58
C ILE A 252 -8.15 13.33 -8.92
N SER A 253 -7.03 13.42 -9.63
CA SER A 253 -6.83 12.65 -10.86
C SER A 253 -6.37 11.21 -10.55
N HIS A 254 -6.62 10.29 -11.48
CA HIS A 254 -6.14 8.91 -11.35
C HIS A 254 -4.59 8.81 -11.25
N VAL A 255 -3.85 9.76 -11.83
CA VAL A 255 -2.37 9.82 -11.72
C VAL A 255 -1.96 10.19 -10.29
N GLU A 256 -2.62 11.20 -9.70
CA GLU A 256 -2.36 11.61 -8.32
C GLU A 256 -2.73 10.51 -7.32
N LEU A 257 -3.86 9.82 -7.54
CA LEU A 257 -4.24 8.67 -6.71
C LEU A 257 -3.20 7.56 -6.82
N ASN A 258 -2.68 7.27 -8.02
CA ASN A 258 -1.66 6.24 -8.20
C ASN A 258 -0.37 6.57 -7.42
N VAL A 259 0.09 7.83 -7.45
CA VAL A 259 1.24 8.29 -6.64
C VAL A 259 0.94 8.12 -5.14
N MET A 260 -0.27 8.47 -4.72
CA MET A 260 -0.70 8.32 -3.33
C MET A 260 -0.69 6.85 -2.90
N MET A 261 -1.12 5.92 -3.75
CA MET A 261 -1.10 4.47 -3.47
C MET A 261 0.34 3.94 -3.33
N HIS A 262 1.26 4.37 -4.19
CA HIS A 262 2.67 4.00 -4.05
C HIS A 262 3.28 4.51 -2.74
N PHE A 263 2.89 5.71 -2.29
CA PHE A 263 3.29 6.21 -0.97
C PHE A 263 2.64 5.44 0.19
N ILE A 264 1.33 5.14 0.10
CA ILE A 264 0.58 4.45 1.15
C ILE A 264 1.16 3.05 1.40
N TYR A 265 1.35 2.25 0.34
CA TYR A 265 1.83 0.88 0.45
C TYR A 265 3.35 0.81 0.56
N GLY A 266 4.07 1.49 -0.33
CA GLY A 266 5.53 1.37 -0.47
C GLY A 266 6.34 2.38 0.33
N GLY A 267 5.73 3.47 0.79
CA GLY A 267 6.47 4.62 1.31
C GLY A 267 7.31 5.33 0.23
N THR A 268 6.96 5.13 -1.04
CA THR A 268 7.69 5.70 -2.18
C THR A 268 7.59 7.22 -2.18
N LEU A 269 8.73 7.90 -2.37
CA LEU A 269 8.84 9.37 -2.36
C LEU A 269 9.09 9.98 -3.75
N ASP A 270 9.18 9.16 -4.77
CA ASP A 270 9.38 9.58 -6.15
C ASP A 270 8.08 10.11 -6.73
N ILE A 271 8.11 11.36 -7.19
CA ILE A 271 7.01 12.01 -7.87
C ILE A 271 7.31 11.89 -9.36
N PRO A 272 6.39 11.39 -10.19
CA PRO A 272 6.60 11.35 -11.63
C PRO A 272 6.81 12.77 -12.15
N ASP A 273 7.83 12.97 -13.00
CA ASP A 273 8.21 14.28 -13.56
C ASP A 273 7.09 14.94 -14.41
N LYS A 274 5.91 14.32 -14.56
CA LYS A 274 4.76 14.77 -15.38
C LYS A 274 3.51 15.19 -14.61
N THR A 275 3.52 15.26 -13.27
CA THR A 275 2.40 15.89 -12.56
C THR A 275 2.48 17.40 -12.74
N ASN A 276 1.66 17.93 -13.66
CA ASN A 276 1.38 19.37 -13.75
C ASN A 276 0.62 19.79 -12.48
N VAL A 277 1.36 19.98 -11.39
CA VAL A 277 0.83 20.64 -10.19
C VAL A 277 0.71 22.13 -10.49
N GLY A 278 -0.48 22.54 -10.91
CA GLY A 278 -0.88 23.95 -10.99
C GLY A 278 -1.19 24.45 -12.40
N LEU A 279 -2.40 24.15 -12.88
CA LEU A 279 -3.18 25.07 -13.69
C LEU A 279 -4.64 24.94 -13.27
N PHE A 280 -5.03 25.70 -12.25
CA PHE A 280 -6.43 26.06 -12.10
C PHE A 280 -6.74 27.09 -13.20
N PRO A 281 -7.75 26.86 -14.07
CA PRO A 281 -8.21 27.90 -14.98
C PRO A 281 -8.82 29.02 -14.14
N GLU A 282 -8.24 30.22 -14.21
CA GLU A 282 -8.92 31.42 -13.75
C GLU A 282 -10.13 31.65 -14.68
N HIS A 283 -11.33 31.60 -14.12
CA HIS A 283 -12.57 32.05 -14.76
C HIS A 283 -12.87 33.49 -14.33
#